data_AF-A0A0L6VI32-F1
#
_entry.id   AF-A0A0L6VI32-F1
#
_cell.length_a   1.000
_cell.length_b   1.000
_cell.length_c   1.000
_cell.angle_alpha   90.00
_cell.angle_beta   90.00
_cell.angle_gamma   90.00
#
_symmetry.space_group_name_H-M   'P 1'
#
loop_
_entity.id
_entity.type
_entity.pdbx_description
1 polymer ?
#
loop_
_entity_poly.entity_id
_entity_poly.type
_entity_poly.pdbx_seq_one_letter_code
_entity_poly.pdbx_strand_id
1 'polypeptide(L)'
;MACASRLVGSTGIPHFQHTVDPTYWPPTGPEFSHLSWLEPLKLPDICFSGDSGSLTSFLRTVRDFLRPRASLFQSQTQRVVWISGHFGYQTSENHKVLVPSQNWYNSLVIDNTWRQGVVDPYADLDGIEFVHPTLLSVQDFLEGLILVFGD
;
A
#
# COMPACT_ATOMS: atom_id res chain seq x y z
N MET A 1 -70.14 -30.31 10.73
CA MET A 1 -69.81 -28.87 10.89
C MET A 1 -68.30 -28.75 11.05
N ALA A 2 -67.70 -27.86 10.26
CA ALA A 2 -66.37 -27.21 10.33
C ALA A 2 -65.66 -27.20 11.71
N CYS A 3 -64.34 -27.07 11.89
CA CYS A 3 -63.20 -26.70 11.04
C CYS A 3 -61.87 -27.04 11.75
N ALA A 4 -60.77 -27.05 10.98
CA ALA A 4 -59.38 -27.25 11.38
C ALA A 4 -58.71 -26.01 12.04
N SER A 5 -57.62 -26.21 12.82
CA SER A 5 -56.25 -25.69 12.52
C SER A 5 -55.27 -25.61 13.71
N ARG A 6 -54.11 -26.29 13.53
CA ARG A 6 -52.69 -25.91 13.72
C ARG A 6 -52.10 -25.44 15.08
N LEU A 7 -51.21 -26.29 15.60
CA LEU A 7 -49.76 -26.13 15.88
C LEU A 7 -49.17 -24.73 16.16
N VAL A 8 -48.47 -24.60 17.30
CA VAL A 8 -47.15 -23.93 17.42
C VAL A 8 -46.32 -24.72 18.45
N GLY A 9 -45.23 -25.34 17.99
CA GLY A 9 -44.13 -25.83 18.81
C GLY A 9 -42.96 -24.86 18.65
N SER A 10 -42.45 -24.32 19.76
CA SER A 10 -41.40 -23.31 19.76
C SER A 10 -40.07 -23.88 19.26
N THR A 11 -39.53 -23.27 18.22
CA THR A 11 -38.18 -23.50 17.69
C THR A 11 -37.14 -22.77 18.56
N GLY A 12 -36.29 -23.54 19.23
CA GLY A 12 -35.06 -23.04 19.85
C GLY A 12 -33.98 -22.83 18.79
N ILE A 13 -33.35 -21.66 18.80
CA ILE A 13 -32.27 -21.25 17.89
C ILE A 13 -31.01 -22.09 18.21
N PRO A 14 -30.33 -22.72 17.22
CA PRO A 14 -29.05 -23.36 17.47
C PRO A 14 -27.96 -22.29 17.65
N HIS A 15 -27.38 -22.26 18.84
CA HIS A 15 -26.23 -21.45 19.20
C HIS A 15 -25.00 -22.01 18.46
N PHE A 16 -24.49 -21.29 17.46
CA PHE A 16 -23.22 -21.60 16.82
C PHE A 16 -22.09 -21.31 17.82
N GLN A 17 -21.62 -22.33 18.52
CA GLN A 17 -20.36 -22.25 19.26
C GLN A 17 -19.22 -22.29 18.26
N HIS A 18 -18.54 -21.16 18.08
CA HIS A 18 -17.25 -21.09 17.40
C HIS A 18 -16.22 -21.83 18.26
N THR A 19 -15.98 -23.12 17.98
CA THR A 19 -14.80 -23.82 18.47
C THR A 19 -13.59 -23.22 17.77
N VAL A 20 -12.81 -22.42 18.50
CA VAL A 20 -11.51 -21.93 18.07
C VAL A 20 -10.58 -23.15 18.10
N ASP A 21 -10.22 -23.67 16.93
CA ASP A 21 -9.21 -24.72 16.83
C ASP A 21 -7.86 -24.16 17.32
N PRO A 22 -7.23 -24.75 18.36
CA PRO A 22 -5.98 -24.24 18.92
C PRO A 22 -4.76 -24.50 18.03
N THR A 23 -4.96 -25.09 16.85
CA THR A 23 -3.91 -25.44 15.87
C THR A 23 -3.96 -24.52 14.65
N TYR A 24 -4.60 -23.35 14.75
CA TYR A 24 -4.47 -22.34 13.70
C TYR A 24 -3.10 -21.67 13.79
N TRP A 25 -2.13 -22.21 13.05
CA TRP A 25 -0.92 -21.49 12.69
C TRP A 25 -1.25 -20.62 11.47
N PRO A 26 -1.12 -19.28 11.55
CA PRO A 26 -1.26 -18.46 10.36
C PRO A 26 -0.22 -18.93 9.35
N PRO A 27 -0.61 -19.23 8.10
CA PRO A 27 0.31 -19.76 7.12
C PRO A 27 1.45 -18.77 6.89
N THR A 28 2.66 -19.11 7.37
CA THR A 28 3.87 -18.27 7.33
C THR A 28 4.93 -18.86 6.39
N GLY A 29 4.51 -19.78 5.51
CA GLY A 29 5.40 -20.45 4.56
C GLY A 29 5.73 -19.59 3.33
N PRO A 30 6.82 -19.90 2.60
CA PRO A 30 7.20 -19.24 1.34
C PRO A 30 6.14 -19.39 0.21
N GLU A 31 5.13 -20.24 0.40
CA GLU A 31 3.94 -20.33 -0.46
C GLU A 31 3.00 -19.11 -0.35
N PHE A 32 3.27 -18.18 0.57
CA PHE A 32 2.56 -16.90 0.67
C PHE A 32 3.36 -15.73 0.11
N SER A 33 4.59 -15.97 -0.37
CA SER A 33 5.36 -14.98 -1.15
C SER A 33 4.67 -14.62 -2.47
N HIS A 34 3.76 -15.47 -2.96
CA HIS A 34 2.92 -15.13 -4.13
C HIS A 34 1.84 -14.10 -3.77
N LEU A 35 1.49 -13.97 -2.49
CA LEU A 35 0.60 -12.91 -2.01
C LEU A 35 1.34 -11.58 -1.83
N SER A 36 2.67 -11.54 -1.92
CA SER A 36 3.41 -10.29 -2.16
C SER A 36 2.99 -9.63 -3.48
N TRP A 37 2.40 -10.41 -4.38
CA TRP A 37 1.77 -9.94 -5.63
C TRP A 37 0.36 -9.38 -5.43
N LEU A 38 -0.22 -9.49 -4.23
CA LEU A 38 -1.35 -8.67 -3.79
C LEU A 38 -0.86 -7.31 -3.31
N GLU A 39 0.21 -6.79 -3.91
CA GLU A 39 0.58 -5.38 -3.81
C GLU A 39 -0.71 -4.57 -3.99
N PRO A 40 -1.10 -3.75 -3.00
CA PRO A 40 -2.41 -3.13 -2.99
C PRO A 40 -2.64 -2.43 -4.33
N LEU A 41 -3.73 -2.80 -5.01
CA LEU A 41 -4.08 -2.39 -6.37
C LEU A 41 -3.50 -1.01 -6.73
N LYS A 42 -2.55 -0.97 -7.67
CA LYS A 42 -2.10 0.29 -8.28
C LYS A 42 -3.35 1.00 -8.79
N LEU A 43 -3.65 2.16 -8.20
CA LEU A 43 -4.76 3.01 -8.56
C LEU A 43 -4.62 3.41 -10.05
N PRO A 44 -5.58 3.01 -10.92
CA PRO A 44 -5.41 3.00 -12.36
C PRO A 44 -5.28 4.40 -12.98
N ASP A 45 -5.88 5.42 -12.35
CA ASP A 45 -5.94 6.79 -12.88
C ASP A 45 -5.04 7.76 -12.10
N ILE A 46 -4.09 7.25 -11.32
CA ILE A 46 -3.21 8.08 -10.49
C ILE A 46 -1.77 7.93 -10.94
N CYS A 47 -1.27 9.02 -11.51
CA CYS A 47 0.14 9.23 -11.79
C CYS A 47 0.56 10.59 -11.22
N PHE A 48 1.78 10.68 -10.70
CA PHE A 48 2.39 11.93 -10.30
C PHE A 48 3.73 12.08 -11.01
N SER A 49 3.84 13.08 -11.88
CA SER A 49 5.06 13.35 -12.63
C SER A 49 6.05 14.22 -11.84
N GLY A 50 5.58 15.02 -10.89
CA GLY A 50 6.36 16.07 -10.24
C GLY A 50 5.83 17.49 -10.48
N ASP A 51 4.69 17.62 -11.16
CA ASP A 51 4.02 18.91 -11.36
C ASP A 51 3.36 19.42 -10.06
N SER A 52 3.68 20.65 -9.65
CA SER A 52 3.17 21.28 -8.42
C SER A 52 1.65 21.45 -8.44
N GLY A 53 1.06 21.71 -9.62
CA GLY A 53 -0.39 21.83 -9.81
C GLY A 53 -1.15 20.53 -9.51
N SER A 54 -0.53 19.38 -9.78
CA SER A 54 -1.09 18.05 -9.49
C SER A 54 -0.79 17.55 -8.06
N LEU A 55 0.23 18.09 -7.38
CA LEU A 55 0.75 17.60 -6.10
C LEU A 55 -0.33 17.50 -5.02
N THR A 56 -1.14 18.54 -4.83
CA THR A 56 -2.18 18.53 -3.78
C THR A 56 -3.22 17.43 -4.00
N SER A 57 -3.62 17.21 -5.26
CA SER A 57 -4.58 16.15 -5.61
C SER A 57 -3.97 14.77 -5.38
N PHE A 58 -2.71 14.59 -5.76
CA PHE A 58 -1.98 13.35 -5.52
C PHE A 58 -1.87 13.03 -4.02
N LEU A 59 -1.37 13.97 -3.20
CA LEU A 59 -1.20 13.81 -1.76
C LEU A 59 -2.51 13.48 -1.06
N ARG A 60 -3.60 14.17 -1.42
CA ARG A 60 -4.94 13.88 -0.87
C ARG A 60 -5.35 12.46 -1.16
N THR A 61 -5.21 12.03 -2.41
CA THR A 61 -5.68 10.69 -2.82
C THR A 61 -4.87 9.58 -2.17
N VAL A 62 -3.55 9.74 -2.07
CA VAL A 62 -2.68 8.82 -1.33
C VAL A 62 -3.07 8.74 0.15
N ARG A 63 -3.30 9.88 0.81
CA ARG A 63 -3.72 9.92 2.22
C ARG A 63 -5.07 9.26 2.43
N ASP A 64 -6.04 9.55 1.58
CA ASP A 64 -7.40 9.00 1.66
C ASP A 64 -7.42 7.49 1.40
N PHE A 65 -6.53 6.99 0.55
CA PHE A 65 -6.35 5.55 0.34
C PHE A 65 -5.70 4.88 1.55
N LEU A 66 -4.56 5.42 2.02
CA LEU A 66 -3.77 4.78 3.06
C LEU A 66 -4.44 4.83 4.43
N ARG A 67 -5.18 5.89 4.76
CA ARG A 67 -5.78 6.09 6.09
C ARG A 67 -6.67 4.92 6.55
N PRO A 68 -7.66 4.45 5.75
CA PRO A 68 -8.48 3.30 6.11
C PRO A 68 -7.81 1.94 5.80
N ARG A 69 -6.73 1.92 5.01
CA ARG A 69 -6.16 0.69 4.43
C ARG A 69 -4.70 0.44 4.84
N ALA A 70 -4.22 1.11 5.87
CA ALA A 70 -2.84 1.00 6.33
C ALA A 70 -2.46 -0.45 6.69
N SER A 71 -3.42 -1.25 7.16
CA SER A 71 -3.23 -2.67 7.51
C SER A 71 -3.07 -3.60 6.31
N LEU A 72 -3.31 -3.13 5.07
CA LEU A 72 -3.01 -3.92 3.86
C LEU A 72 -1.50 -4.07 3.62
N PHE A 73 -0.70 -3.22 4.26
CA PHE A 73 0.75 -3.20 4.12
C PHE A 73 1.41 -3.74 5.38
N GLN A 74 2.45 -4.54 5.19
CA GLN A 74 3.20 -5.16 6.29
C GLN A 74 4.20 -4.18 6.93
N SER A 75 4.67 -3.16 6.20
CA SER A 75 5.69 -2.23 6.67
C SER A 75 5.52 -0.80 6.12
N GLN A 76 6.27 0.15 6.68
CA GLN A 76 6.38 1.51 6.12
C GLN A 76 7.07 1.49 4.75
N THR A 77 8.11 0.67 4.59
CA THR A 77 8.78 0.44 3.30
C THR A 77 7.78 0.11 2.20
N GLN A 78 6.91 -0.89 2.42
CA GLN A 78 5.91 -1.28 1.42
C GLN A 78 4.97 -0.14 1.06
N ARG A 79 4.59 0.70 2.03
CA ARG A 79 3.74 1.87 1.74
C ARG A 79 4.48 2.91 0.91
N VAL A 80 5.75 3.15 1.19
CA VAL A 80 6.58 4.10 0.42
C VAL A 80 6.84 3.58 -0.99
N VAL A 81 7.20 2.30 -1.14
CA VAL A 81 7.35 1.62 -2.44
C VAL A 81 6.05 1.71 -3.23
N TRP A 82 4.91 1.43 -2.59
CA TRP A 82 3.61 1.57 -3.23
C TRP A 82 3.29 2.99 -3.70
N ILE A 83 3.57 4.02 -2.89
CA ILE A 83 3.40 5.42 -3.32
C ILE A 83 4.29 5.70 -4.53
N SER A 84 5.53 5.19 -4.54
CA SER A 84 6.45 5.35 -5.66
C SER A 84 5.98 4.66 -6.94
N GLY A 85 5.17 3.60 -6.82
CA GLY A 85 4.51 2.94 -7.94
C GLY A 85 3.57 3.84 -8.73
N HIS A 86 3.19 5.00 -8.19
CA HIS A 86 2.41 6.04 -8.87
C HIS A 86 3.25 7.12 -9.55
N PHE A 87 4.58 7.06 -9.49
CA PHE A 87 5.41 8.01 -10.21
C PHE A 87 5.41 7.70 -11.70
N GLY A 88 5.13 8.72 -12.50
CA GLY A 88 5.00 8.57 -13.93
C GLY A 88 4.18 9.67 -14.56
N TYR A 89 4.05 9.57 -15.88
CA TYR A 89 3.12 10.38 -16.65
C TYR A 89 1.77 9.67 -16.74
N GLN A 90 0.70 10.46 -16.88
CA GLN A 90 -0.57 9.90 -17.31
C GLN A 90 -0.44 9.41 -18.76
N THR A 91 -1.22 8.41 -19.14
CA THR A 91 -1.19 7.76 -20.48
C THR A 91 -1.40 8.72 -21.66
N SER A 92 -1.81 9.97 -21.41
CA SER A 92 -2.01 11.04 -22.39
C SER A 92 -0.79 11.97 -22.59
N GLU A 93 0.30 11.85 -21.82
CA GLU A 93 1.43 12.81 -21.83
C GLU A 93 2.61 12.37 -22.71
N ASN A 94 3.27 13.32 -23.41
CA ASN A 94 4.33 13.05 -24.39
C ASN A 94 5.70 12.77 -23.72
N HIS A 95 6.21 11.54 -23.84
CA HIS A 95 7.30 10.97 -23.04
C HIS A 95 8.74 11.38 -23.40
N LYS A 96 9.03 12.66 -23.65
CA LYS A 96 10.41 13.09 -23.98
C LYS A 96 11.28 13.44 -22.78
N VAL A 97 10.70 13.62 -21.60
CA VAL A 97 11.37 14.11 -20.40
C VAL A 97 11.37 13.01 -19.33
N LEU A 98 12.49 12.83 -18.63
CA LEU A 98 12.55 11.94 -17.46
C LEU A 98 11.50 12.38 -16.42
N VAL A 99 10.81 11.44 -15.79
CA VAL A 99 9.79 11.74 -14.77
C VAL A 99 10.47 12.35 -13.52
N PRO A 100 10.25 13.64 -13.19
CA PRO A 100 10.92 14.27 -12.04
C PRO A 100 10.71 13.54 -10.71
N SER A 101 9.49 13.11 -10.41
CA SER A 101 9.14 12.37 -9.20
C SER A 101 9.87 11.02 -9.09
N GLN A 102 9.95 10.26 -10.19
CA GLN A 102 10.67 9.00 -10.25
C GLN A 102 12.18 9.22 -10.05
N ASN A 103 12.75 10.23 -10.70
CA ASN A 103 14.18 10.55 -10.56
C ASN A 103 14.53 10.93 -9.11
N TRP A 104 13.67 11.72 -8.47
CA TRP A 104 13.83 12.09 -7.07
C TRP A 104 13.81 10.84 -6.18
N TYR A 105 12.82 9.96 -6.35
CA TYR A 105 12.74 8.70 -5.60
C TYR A 105 13.95 7.79 -5.82
N ASN A 106 14.37 7.59 -7.06
CA ASN A 106 15.55 6.79 -7.39
C ASN A 106 16.81 7.33 -6.67
N SER A 107 16.94 8.66 -6.58
CA SER A 107 18.05 9.30 -5.87
C SER A 107 18.01 9.01 -4.36
N LEU A 108 16.81 8.99 -3.75
CA LEU A 108 16.64 8.62 -2.34
C LEU A 108 16.98 7.15 -2.09
N VAL A 109 16.56 6.24 -2.99
CA VAL A 109 16.87 4.81 -2.88
C VAL A 109 18.37 4.58 -2.97
N ILE A 110 19.06 5.24 -3.91
CA ILE A 110 20.51 5.18 -4.02
C ILE A 110 21.18 5.69 -2.72
N ASP A 111 20.78 6.86 -2.21
CA ASP A 111 21.33 7.38 -0.94
C ASP A 111 21.06 6.44 0.24
N ASN A 112 19.88 5.81 0.27
CA ASN A 112 19.56 4.79 1.26
C ASN A 112 20.51 3.59 1.21
N THR A 113 20.78 3.05 0.01
CA THR A 113 21.73 1.96 -0.21
C THR A 113 23.13 2.32 0.31
N TRP A 114 23.61 3.54 0.01
CA TRP A 114 24.88 4.04 0.55
C TRP A 114 24.91 4.08 2.07
N ARG A 115 23.82 4.52 2.71
CA ARG A 115 23.70 4.58 4.18
C ARG A 115 23.67 3.20 4.84
N GLN A 116 23.17 2.17 4.15
CA GLN A 116 23.10 0.80 4.67
C GLN A 116 24.42 0.03 4.49
N GLY A 117 25.35 0.53 3.68
CA GLY A 117 26.62 -0.15 3.39
C GLY A 117 26.47 -1.43 2.56
N VAL A 118 25.26 -1.72 2.06
CA VAL A 118 24.95 -2.85 1.19
C VAL A 118 24.72 -2.30 -0.21
N VAL A 119 25.55 -2.71 -1.18
CA VAL A 119 25.45 -2.26 -2.58
C VAL A 119 24.70 -3.32 -3.38
N ASP A 120 23.39 -3.41 -3.18
CA ASP A 120 22.52 -4.08 -4.15
C ASP A 120 21.36 -3.16 -4.56
N PRO A 121 21.54 -2.36 -5.63
CA PRO A 121 20.50 -1.46 -6.12
C PRO A 121 19.33 -2.19 -6.80
N TYR A 122 19.42 -3.52 -6.95
CA TYR A 122 18.38 -4.36 -7.54
C TYR A 122 17.76 -5.32 -6.53
N ALA A 123 18.13 -5.20 -5.24
CA ALA A 123 17.51 -5.98 -4.20
C ALA A 123 16.01 -5.68 -4.14
N ASP A 124 15.23 -6.73 -3.88
CA ASP A 124 13.81 -6.57 -3.61
C ASP A 124 13.62 -5.61 -2.43
N LEU A 125 13.02 -4.45 -2.71
CA LEU A 125 12.77 -3.44 -1.70
C LEU A 125 11.66 -3.89 -0.75
N ASP A 126 10.83 -4.86 -1.15
CA ASP A 126 9.75 -5.40 -0.33
C ASP A 126 10.28 -6.37 0.74
N GLY A 127 10.90 -5.78 1.76
CA GLY A 127 11.47 -6.50 2.90
C GLY A 127 12.67 -5.80 3.53
N ILE A 128 13.21 -4.78 2.87
CA ILE A 128 14.34 -4.00 3.38
C ILE A 128 13.81 -2.77 4.10
N GLU A 129 14.09 -2.64 5.39
CA GLU A 129 13.78 -1.42 6.12
C GLU A 129 14.65 -0.27 5.61
N PHE A 130 14.02 0.82 5.18
CA PHE A 130 14.74 2.03 4.82
C PHE A 130 15.40 2.65 6.06
N VAL A 131 16.55 3.30 5.86
CA VAL A 131 17.27 4.10 6.88
C VAL A 131 17.33 5.59 6.50
N HIS A 132 17.07 5.91 5.23
CA HIS A 132 17.03 7.29 4.77
C HIS A 132 15.87 8.04 5.43
N PRO A 133 16.09 9.22 6.05
CA PRO A 133 15.07 9.94 6.82
C PRO A 133 13.74 10.12 6.06
N THR A 134 13.81 10.55 4.79
CA THR A 134 12.63 10.74 3.92
C THR A 134 11.91 9.44 3.54
N LEU A 135 12.54 8.27 3.69
CA LEU A 135 11.95 6.97 3.35
C LEU A 135 11.49 6.19 4.60
N LEU A 136 11.80 6.66 5.82
CA LEU A 136 11.49 5.95 7.08
C LEU A 136 10.00 5.76 7.29
N SER A 137 9.19 6.75 6.91
CA SER A 137 7.75 6.71 7.08
C SER A 137 7.02 7.36 5.91
N VAL A 138 5.76 6.99 5.75
CA VAL A 138 4.86 7.68 4.82
C VAL A 138 4.81 9.18 5.10
N GLN A 139 4.81 9.60 6.37
CA GLN A 139 4.72 11.02 6.72
C GLN A 139 5.94 11.80 6.20
N ASP A 140 7.15 11.31 6.50
CA ASP A 140 8.41 11.93 6.06
C ASP A 140 8.52 11.95 4.53
N PHE A 141 8.01 10.90 3.89
CA PHE A 141 8.00 10.79 2.43
C PHE A 141 7.08 11.83 1.79
N LEU A 142 5.85 12.00 2.32
CA LEU A 142 4.91 13.00 1.84
C LEU A 142 5.41 14.43 2.12
N GLU A 143 6.09 14.66 3.24
CA GLU A 143 6.75 15.94 3.52
C GLU A 143 7.90 16.22 2.54
N GLY A 144 8.69 15.21 2.18
CA GLY A 144 9.72 15.30 1.15
C GLY A 144 9.14 15.68 -0.22
N LEU A 145 8.00 15.10 -0.60
CA LEU A 145 7.29 15.48 -1.83
C LEU A 145 6.87 16.96 -1.81
N ILE A 146 6.34 17.43 -0.68
CA ILE A 146 5.96 18.85 -0.51
C ILE A 146 7.18 19.75 -0.60
N LEU A 147 8.29 19.37 0.02
CA LEU A 147 9.51 20.19 0.04
C LEU A 147 10.15 20.32 -1.35
N VAL A 148 10.05 19.29 -2.20
CA VAL A 148 10.71 19.26 -3.51
C VAL A 148 9.80 19.74 -4.64
N PHE A 149 8.50 19.45 -4.58
CA PHE A 149 7.55 19.73 -5.66
C PHE A 149 6.47 20.74 -5.26
N GLY A 150 6.45 21.21 -4.02
CA GLY A 150 5.60 22.32 -3.60
C GLY A 150 6.22 23.64 -4.03
N ASP A 151 5.42 24.49 -4.68
CA ASP A 151 5.77 25.87 -5.01
C ASP A 151 5.77 26.79 -3.77
#